data_AF-R0KNQ7-F1
#
_entry.id   AF-R0KNQ7-F1
#
_cell.length_a   1.000
_cell.length_b   1.000
_cell.length_c   1.000
_cell.angle_alpha   90.00
_cell.angle_beta   90.00
_cell.angle_gamma   90.00
#
_symmetry.space_group_name_H-M   'P 1'
#
loop_
_entity.id
_entity.type
_entity.pdbx_description
1 polymer ?
#
loop_
_entity_poly.entity_id
_entity_poly.type
_entity_poly.pdbx_seq_one_letter_code
_entity_poly.pdbx_strand_id
1 'polypeptide(L)'
;RYSFSTGFSAKNQTTIVNYTSALSRFGLAHLRQQTNISSPFISVYDSLAHAEAVARYFGDRYMEDTWVVTVDPAHFARGPVFRAADLLRDANACEAQGGAKGGKKGADAAADQWLHWGEYLVMYRIPAQAIRDQTPIAKVGDQRCRAVGVIGG
;
A
#
# COMPACT_ATOMS: atom_id res chain seq x y z
N ARG A 1 7.51 9.24 -1.32
CA ARG A 1 7.22 10.69 -1.43
C ARG A 1 6.21 10.91 -2.54
N TYR A 2 5.25 11.81 -2.33
CA TYR A 2 4.19 12.13 -3.29
C TYR A 2 4.11 13.64 -3.54
N SER A 3 3.77 14.02 -4.77
CA SER A 3 3.24 15.34 -5.15
C SER A 3 2.38 15.15 -6.39
N PHE A 4 1.28 15.89 -6.51
CA PHE A 4 0.41 15.84 -7.68
C PHE A 4 1.18 16.12 -8.99
N SER A 5 2.14 17.05 -8.95
CA SER A 5 2.93 17.44 -10.13
C SER A 5 4.02 16.46 -10.54
N THR A 6 4.45 15.55 -9.67
CA THR A 6 5.59 14.64 -9.94
C THR A 6 5.27 13.16 -9.79
N GLY A 7 4.13 12.83 -9.19
CA GLY A 7 3.65 11.48 -8.90
C GLY A 7 4.21 10.93 -7.59
N PHE A 8 4.32 9.60 -7.51
CA PHE A 8 4.92 8.91 -6.37
C PHE A 8 6.33 8.43 -6.68
N SER A 9 7.22 8.56 -5.69
CA SER A 9 8.53 7.92 -5.65
C SER A 9 8.62 7.05 -4.39
N ALA A 10 8.94 5.77 -4.56
CA ALA A 10 9.35 4.87 -3.48
C ALA A 10 10.53 5.45 -2.68
N LYS A 11 10.70 4.99 -1.43
CA LYS A 11 11.81 5.43 -0.55
C LYS A 11 13.18 5.07 -1.13
N ASN A 12 13.24 3.96 -1.87
CA ASN A 12 14.43 3.47 -2.53
C ASN A 12 14.23 3.41 -4.05
N GLN A 13 15.17 3.96 -4.81
CA GLN A 13 15.11 4.03 -6.28
C GLN A 13 16.25 3.24 -6.94
N THR A 14 17.15 2.65 -6.16
CA THR A 14 18.40 2.04 -6.66
C THR A 14 18.47 0.54 -6.45
N THR A 15 17.66 -0.02 -5.55
CA THR A 15 17.61 -1.47 -5.33
C THR A 15 17.03 -2.18 -6.53
N ILE A 16 17.85 -3.00 -7.19
CA ILE A 16 17.44 -3.87 -8.29
C ILE A 16 16.88 -5.18 -7.73
N VAL A 17 15.68 -5.54 -8.16
CA VAL A 17 15.04 -6.83 -7.83
C VAL A 17 15.12 -7.74 -9.04
N ASN A 18 16.21 -8.51 -9.13
CA ASN A 18 16.50 -9.40 -10.28
C ASN A 18 16.35 -10.90 -9.97
N TYR A 19 16.00 -11.26 -8.73
CA TYR A 19 15.73 -12.64 -8.32
C TYR A 19 14.65 -12.67 -7.23
N THR A 20 13.94 -13.79 -7.14
CA THR A 20 12.76 -13.95 -6.27
C THR A 20 13.08 -13.80 -4.79
N SER A 21 14.27 -14.21 -4.33
CA SER A 21 14.63 -14.04 -2.90
C SER A 21 14.84 -12.57 -2.51
N ALA A 22 15.30 -11.69 -3.42
CA ALA A 22 15.33 -10.25 -3.19
C ALA A 22 13.90 -9.70 -3.15
N LEU A 23 13.03 -10.15 -4.05
CA LEU A 23 11.62 -9.77 -4.04
C LEU A 23 10.95 -10.14 -2.71
N SER A 24 11.13 -11.38 -2.24
CA SER A 24 10.58 -11.82 -0.95
C SER A 24 11.13 -10.98 0.20
N ARG A 25 12.44 -10.72 0.25
CA ARG A 25 13.05 -9.92 1.31
C ARG A 25 12.49 -8.49 1.36
N PHE A 26 12.54 -7.76 0.25
CA PHE A 26 12.10 -6.37 0.21
C PHE A 26 10.57 -6.25 0.28
N GLY A 27 9.85 -7.17 -0.38
CA GLY A 27 8.39 -7.19 -0.40
C GLY A 27 7.81 -7.50 0.97
N LEU A 28 8.29 -8.54 1.65
CA LEU A 28 7.81 -8.88 3.00
C LEU A 28 8.19 -7.81 4.03
N ALA A 29 9.39 -7.24 3.93
CA ALA A 29 9.78 -6.12 4.78
C ALA A 29 8.86 -4.91 4.57
N HIS A 30 8.48 -4.63 3.33
CA HIS A 30 7.56 -3.54 3.00
C HIS A 30 6.16 -3.78 3.55
N LEU A 31 5.57 -4.96 3.30
CA LEU A 31 4.23 -5.32 3.78
C LEU A 31 4.19 -5.32 5.32
N ARG A 32 5.20 -5.89 5.97
CA ARG A 32 5.33 -5.92 7.44
C ARG A 32 5.76 -4.58 8.05
N GLN A 33 5.82 -3.50 7.25
CA GLN A 33 6.16 -2.14 7.69
C GLN A 33 7.51 -2.05 8.43
N GLN A 34 8.49 -2.87 8.03
CA GLN A 34 9.82 -2.86 8.64
C GLN A 34 10.57 -1.58 8.28
N THR A 35 10.99 -0.83 9.29
CA THR A 35 11.60 0.51 9.10
C THR A 35 13.10 0.47 8.81
N ASN A 36 13.77 -0.64 9.11
CA ASN A 36 15.20 -0.86 8.88
C ASN A 36 15.55 -1.20 7.42
N ILE A 37 14.55 -1.42 6.56
CA ILE A 37 14.75 -1.72 5.13
C ILE A 37 14.11 -0.61 4.29
N SER A 38 14.90 0.01 3.41
CA SER A 38 14.40 1.03 2.50
C SER A 38 13.68 0.37 1.32
N SER A 39 12.35 0.41 1.33
CA SER A 39 11.53 -0.27 0.31
C SER A 39 11.61 0.40 -1.07
N PRO A 40 11.80 -0.38 -2.15
CA PRO A 40 11.67 0.09 -3.52
C PRO A 40 10.23 0.09 -4.04
N PHE A 41 9.24 -0.20 -3.18
CA PHE A 41 7.84 -0.36 -3.58
C PHE A 41 6.95 0.80 -3.14
N ILE A 42 5.86 0.98 -3.91
CA ILE A 42 4.71 1.81 -3.62
C ILE A 42 3.49 0.89 -3.58
N SER A 43 2.79 0.88 -2.44
CA SER A 43 1.52 0.17 -2.28
C SER A 43 0.41 0.86 -3.06
N VAL A 44 -0.34 0.09 -3.84
CA VAL A 44 -1.58 0.51 -4.50
C VAL A 44 -2.65 -0.55 -4.27
N TYR A 45 -3.92 -0.15 -4.23
CA TYR A 45 -5.04 -1.05 -4.03
C TYR A 45 -5.90 -1.11 -5.29
N ASP A 46 -6.47 -2.27 -5.59
CA ASP A 46 -7.36 -2.47 -6.74
C ASP A 46 -8.82 -2.02 -6.50
N SER A 47 -9.17 -1.73 -5.24
CA SER A 47 -10.52 -1.31 -4.84
C SER A 47 -10.49 0.05 -4.14
N LEU A 48 -11.26 1.00 -4.69
CA LEU A 48 -11.44 2.33 -4.09
C LEU A 48 -12.00 2.23 -2.66
N ALA A 49 -13.05 1.43 -2.46
CA ALA A 49 -13.69 1.27 -1.16
C ALA A 49 -12.70 0.76 -0.09
N HIS A 50 -11.80 -0.14 -0.48
CA HIS A 50 -10.78 -0.63 0.44
C HIS A 50 -9.67 0.40 0.68
N ALA A 51 -9.20 1.07 -0.37
CA ALA A 51 -8.22 2.16 -0.25
C ALA A 51 -8.71 3.26 0.71
N GLU A 52 -9.99 3.62 0.64
CA GLU A 52 -10.61 4.57 1.58
C GLU A 52 -10.63 4.04 3.01
N ALA A 53 -10.98 2.76 3.21
CA ALA A 53 -11.01 2.17 4.54
C ALA A 53 -9.62 2.13 5.19
N VAL A 54 -8.59 1.77 4.40
CA VAL A 54 -7.18 1.81 4.81
C VAL A 54 -6.73 3.24 5.09
N ALA A 55 -7.10 4.19 4.24
CA ALA A 55 -6.79 5.61 4.42
C ALA A 55 -7.41 6.16 5.72
N ARG A 56 -8.67 5.83 6.04
CA ARG A 56 -9.30 6.20 7.33
C ARG A 56 -8.56 5.57 8.50
N TYR A 57 -8.24 4.27 8.41
CA TYR A 57 -7.50 3.57 9.46
C TYR A 57 -6.16 4.25 9.78
N PHE A 58 -5.38 4.63 8.77
CA PHE A 58 -4.12 5.33 8.98
C PHE A 58 -4.28 6.79 9.40
N GLY A 59 -5.26 7.50 8.84
CA GLY A 59 -5.59 8.86 9.24
C GLY A 59 -5.96 8.95 10.72
N ASP A 60 -6.79 8.02 11.21
CA ASP A 60 -7.18 7.94 12.62
C ASP A 60 -6.01 7.48 13.51
N ARG A 61 -5.19 6.54 13.03
CA ARG A 61 -4.07 5.97 13.80
C ARG A 61 -2.94 6.97 14.01
N TYR A 62 -2.61 7.76 13.00
CA TYR A 62 -1.48 8.69 13.02
C TYR A 62 -1.90 10.14 13.20
N MET A 63 -3.20 10.45 13.15
CA MET A 63 -3.72 11.81 13.22
C MET A 63 -3.06 12.69 12.14
N GLU A 64 -3.09 12.21 10.89
CA GLU A 64 -2.50 12.88 9.73
C GLU A 64 -3.52 13.03 8.60
N ASP A 65 -3.38 14.12 7.84
CA ASP A 65 -4.15 14.36 6.63
C ASP A 65 -3.88 13.26 5.60
N THR A 66 -4.90 12.48 5.29
CA THR A 66 -4.78 11.32 4.41
C THR A 66 -5.65 11.49 3.18
N TRP A 67 -5.05 11.22 2.02
CA TRP A 67 -5.68 11.33 0.71
C TRP A 67 -5.69 9.97 0.02
N VAL A 68 -6.76 9.69 -0.72
CA VAL A 68 -6.79 8.60 -1.69
C VAL A 68 -6.49 9.20 -3.06
N VAL A 69 -5.48 8.64 -3.72
CA VAL A 69 -5.05 9.08 -5.05
C VAL A 69 -5.40 8.01 -6.06
N THR A 70 -6.25 8.35 -7.03
CA THR A 70 -6.62 7.43 -8.10
C THR A 70 -5.55 7.48 -9.18
N VAL A 71 -5.07 6.30 -9.57
CA VAL A 71 -3.99 6.16 -10.57
C VAL A 71 -4.45 5.31 -11.75
N ASP A 72 -4.01 5.69 -12.94
CA ASP A 72 -4.24 4.93 -14.16
C ASP A 72 -3.03 4.03 -14.47
N PRO A 73 -3.18 2.70 -14.40
CA PRO A 73 -2.09 1.77 -14.65
C PRO A 73 -1.58 1.79 -16.09
N ALA A 74 -2.35 2.31 -17.06
CA ALA A 74 -1.88 2.45 -18.44
C ALA A 74 -0.65 3.37 -18.58
N HIS A 75 -0.45 4.27 -17.61
CA HIS A 75 0.67 5.19 -17.55
C HIS A 75 1.79 4.73 -16.62
N PHE A 76 1.71 3.52 -16.07
CA PHE A 76 2.80 2.98 -15.27
C PHE A 76 4.03 2.78 -16.15
N ALA A 77 5.20 3.09 -15.60
CA ALA A 77 6.45 2.77 -16.27
C ALA A 77 6.53 1.24 -16.48
N ARG A 78 7.14 0.82 -17.59
CA ARG A 78 7.42 -0.61 -17.83
C ARG A 78 8.26 -1.13 -16.66
N GLY A 79 7.69 -2.05 -15.89
CA GLY A 79 8.32 -2.56 -14.68
C GLY A 79 7.41 -3.60 -14.02
N PRO A 80 7.98 -4.42 -13.13
CA PRO A 80 7.21 -5.45 -12.48
C PRO A 80 6.23 -4.84 -11.47
N VAL A 81 5.02 -5.40 -11.43
CA VAL A 81 4.01 -5.16 -10.41
C VAL A 81 3.75 -6.48 -9.71
N PHE A 82 3.80 -6.49 -8.39
CA PHE A 82 3.69 -7.72 -7.60
C PHE A 82 2.43 -7.68 -6.76
N ARG A 83 1.67 -8.78 -6.73
CA ARG A 83 0.51 -8.88 -5.85
C ARG A 83 0.98 -9.21 -4.42
N ALA A 84 0.53 -8.44 -3.43
CA ALA A 84 0.91 -8.64 -2.03
C ALA A 84 0.51 -10.04 -1.53
N ALA A 85 -0.68 -10.51 -1.94
CA ALA A 85 -1.20 -11.82 -1.55
C ALA A 85 -0.30 -12.99 -1.95
N ASP A 86 0.39 -12.93 -3.10
CA ASP A 86 1.29 -14.00 -3.53
C ASP A 86 2.54 -14.06 -2.62
N LEU A 87 3.09 -12.89 -2.25
CA LEU A 87 4.24 -12.80 -1.35
C LEU A 87 3.90 -13.30 0.07
N LEU A 88 2.72 -12.93 0.57
CA LEU A 88 2.26 -13.35 1.90
C LEU A 88 1.95 -14.85 1.95
N ARG A 89 1.37 -15.41 0.88
CA ARG A 89 1.13 -16.86 0.78
C ARG A 89 2.44 -17.64 0.86
N ASP A 90 3.43 -17.25 0.08
CA ASP A 90 4.72 -17.95 0.03
C ASP A 90 5.47 -17.83 1.36
N ALA A 91 5.40 -16.66 2.01
CA ALA A 91 5.95 -16.48 3.35
C ALA A 91 5.28 -17.41 4.37
N ASN A 92 3.95 -17.45 4.40
CA ASN A 92 3.20 -18.27 5.35
C ASN A 92 3.45 -19.77 5.12
N ALA A 93 3.60 -20.21 3.87
CA ALA A 93 3.95 -21.59 3.54
C ALA A 93 5.34 -21.97 4.07
N CYS A 94 6.32 -21.09 3.91
CA CYS A 94 7.67 -21.29 4.46
C CYS A 94 7.69 -21.26 5.99
N GLU A 95 6.91 -20.38 6.63
CA GLU A 95 6.80 -20.30 8.09
C GLU A 95 6.15 -21.56 8.70
N ALA A 96 5.18 -22.16 8.00
CA ALA A 96 4.54 -23.41 8.40
C ALA A 96 5.49 -24.62 8.34
N GLN A 97 6.48 -24.60 7.44
CA GLN A 97 7.44 -25.70 7.24
C GLN A 97 8.73 -25.55 8.06
N GLY A 98 8.98 -24.38 8.66
CA GLY A 98 10.23 -24.14 9.38
C GLY A 98 10.18 -22.94 10.31
N GLY A 99 9.49 -23.07 11.45
CA GLY A 99 9.78 -22.40 12.73
C GLY A 99 10.05 -20.89 12.78
N ALA A 100 9.77 -20.12 11.72
CA ALA A 100 10.16 -18.72 11.66
C ALA A 100 9.27 -17.89 12.60
N LYS A 101 9.91 -17.36 13.65
CA LYS A 101 9.29 -16.45 14.63
C LYS A 101 9.09 -15.08 13.99
N GLY A 102 7.99 -14.90 13.26
CA GLY A 102 7.68 -13.62 12.61
C GLY A 102 6.22 -13.41 12.23
N GLY A 103 5.44 -14.49 12.07
CA GLY A 103 4.01 -14.40 11.79
C GLY A 103 3.22 -13.83 12.97
N LYS A 104 2.46 -12.76 12.72
CA LYS A 104 1.39 -12.29 13.60
C LYS A 104 0.37 -13.44 13.77
N LYS A 105 -0.18 -13.62 14.97
CA LYS A 105 -1.17 -14.68 15.28
C LYS A 105 -2.48 -14.07 15.76
N GLY A 106 -3.59 -14.79 15.54
CA GLY A 106 -4.91 -14.37 16.02
C GLY A 106 -5.41 -13.09 15.35
N ALA A 107 -5.96 -12.16 16.13
CA ALA A 107 -6.53 -10.91 15.62
C ALA A 107 -5.53 -10.05 14.84
N ASP A 108 -4.24 -10.10 15.21
CA ASP A 108 -3.18 -9.37 14.52
C ASP A 108 -2.93 -9.91 13.11
N ALA A 109 -3.12 -11.21 12.89
CA ALA A 109 -3.00 -11.82 11.57
C ALA A 109 -4.18 -11.43 10.67
N ALA A 110 -5.39 -11.37 11.23
CA ALA A 110 -6.58 -10.94 10.52
C ALA A 110 -6.51 -9.45 10.13
N ALA A 111 -6.01 -8.60 11.02
CA ALA A 111 -5.78 -7.19 10.73
C ALA A 111 -4.70 -6.98 9.65
N ASP A 112 -3.62 -7.75 9.70
CA ASP A 112 -2.56 -7.73 8.68
C ASP A 112 -3.08 -8.19 7.32
N GLN A 113 -3.86 -9.28 7.29
CA GLN A 113 -4.48 -9.78 6.07
C GLN A 113 -5.49 -8.80 5.48
N TRP A 114 -6.30 -8.16 6.33
CA TRP A 114 -7.23 -7.11 5.90
C TRP A 114 -6.47 -5.94 5.28
N LEU A 115 -5.37 -5.49 5.88
CA LEU A 115 -4.59 -4.36 5.40
C LEU A 115 -4.04 -4.58 3.98
N HIS A 116 -3.65 -5.81 3.67
CA HIS A 116 -3.00 -6.16 2.40
C HIS A 116 -3.98 -6.72 1.36
N TRP A 117 -5.30 -6.61 1.60
CA TRP A 117 -6.31 -7.13 0.69
C TRP A 117 -6.38 -6.29 -0.58
N GLY A 118 -6.26 -6.93 -1.75
CA GLY A 118 -6.26 -6.22 -3.03
C GLY A 118 -5.02 -5.32 -3.26
N GLU A 119 -3.97 -5.47 -2.45
CA GLU A 119 -2.76 -4.66 -2.56
C GLU A 119 -1.78 -5.19 -3.64
N TYR A 120 -1.22 -4.26 -4.39
CA TYR A 120 -0.14 -4.46 -5.34
C TYR A 120 1.03 -3.55 -5.02
N LEU A 121 2.23 -4.05 -5.30
CA LEU A 121 3.49 -3.37 -5.09
C LEU A 121 4.04 -2.91 -6.44
N VAL A 122 4.02 -1.61 -6.65
CA VAL A 122 4.59 -0.96 -7.84
C VAL A 122 6.03 -0.53 -7.54
N MET A 123 6.97 -0.88 -8.41
CA MET A 123 8.37 -0.58 -8.19
C MET A 123 8.73 0.86 -8.58
N TYR A 124 9.55 1.50 -7.75
CA TYR A 124 10.17 2.82 -7.95
C TYR A 124 9.24 4.01 -8.07
N ARG A 125 8.43 4.09 -9.13
CA ARG A 125 7.76 5.35 -9.50
C ARG A 125 6.39 5.12 -10.13
N ILE A 126 5.43 5.91 -9.67
CA ILE A 126 4.18 6.18 -10.40
C ILE A 126 4.29 7.60 -10.93
N PRO A 127 4.33 7.82 -12.26
CA PRO A 127 4.58 9.14 -12.83
C PRO A 127 3.33 10.05 -12.71
N ALA A 128 3.52 11.37 -12.81
CA ALA A 128 2.43 12.34 -12.69
C ALA A 128 1.29 12.10 -13.70
N GLN A 129 1.63 11.63 -14.90
CA GLN A 129 0.67 11.29 -15.97
C GLN A 129 -0.30 10.18 -15.56
N ALA A 130 0.10 9.32 -14.61
CA ALA A 130 -0.77 8.28 -14.09
C ALA A 130 -1.74 8.81 -13.04
N ILE A 131 -1.52 9.99 -12.45
CA ILE A 131 -2.40 10.55 -11.42
C ILE A 131 -3.66 11.10 -12.08
N ARG A 132 -4.83 10.59 -11.68
CA ARG A 132 -6.12 11.01 -12.22
C ARG A 132 -6.86 11.97 -11.31
N ASP A 133 -6.90 11.64 -10.02
CA ASP A 133 -7.60 12.43 -9.00
C ASP A 133 -6.98 12.22 -7.61
N GLN A 134 -7.20 13.15 -6.70
CA GLN A 134 -6.89 13.00 -5.28
C GLN A 134 -8.05 13.49 -4.41
N THR A 135 -8.57 12.60 -3.58
CA THR A 135 -9.71 12.87 -2.69
C THR A 135 -9.25 12.84 -1.22
N PRO A 136 -9.57 13.86 -0.41
CA PRO A 136 -9.23 13.85 1.01
C PRO A 136 -10.17 12.91 1.77
N ILE A 137 -9.62 12.04 2.60
CA ILE A 137 -10.40 11.05 3.36
C ILE A 137 -10.38 11.35 4.86
N ALA A 138 -9.22 11.74 5.39
CA ALA A 138 -9.06 12.19 6.76
C ALA A 138 -8.38 13.56 6.74
N LYS A 139 -8.96 14.54 7.43
CA LYS A 139 -8.34 15.84 7.69
C LYS A 139 -8.31 16.09 9.19
N VAL A 140 -7.13 16.38 9.71
CA VAL A 140 -6.92 16.68 11.12
C VAL A 140 -7.54 18.05 11.39
N GLY A 141 -8.70 18.06 12.05
CA GLY A 141 -9.41 19.28 12.45
C GLY A 141 -10.74 19.52 11.74
N ASP A 142 -11.12 18.72 10.74
CA ASP A 142 -12.43 18.86 10.07
C ASP A 142 -13.33 17.66 10.40
N GLN A 143 -14.09 17.78 11.49
CA GLN A 143 -15.14 16.81 11.87
C GLN A 143 -16.28 16.72 10.83
N ARG A 144 -16.22 17.51 9.74
CA ARG A 144 -17.28 17.64 8.71
C ARG A 144 -17.21 16.62 7.58
N CYS A 145 -16.20 15.76 7.49
CA CYS A 145 -16.22 14.64 6.54
C CYS A 145 -17.26 13.54 6.90
N ARG A 146 -18.14 13.80 7.90
CA ARG A 146 -19.40 13.09 8.12
C ARG A 146 -20.57 13.93 7.60
N ALA A 147 -20.92 13.76 6.32
CA ALA A 147 -22.25 13.96 5.73
C ALA A 147 -22.11 14.43 4.27
N VAL A 148 -21.77 13.52 3.36
CA VAL A 148 -22.27 13.68 1.99
C VAL A 148 -23.69 13.13 2.01
N GLY A 149 -24.63 14.02 2.33
CA GLY A 149 -26.05 13.75 2.26
C GLY A 149 -26.44 13.36 0.85
N VAL A 150 -27.21 12.29 0.74
CA VAL A 150 -28.04 12.01 -0.43
C VAL A 150 -28.99 13.21 -0.57
N ILE A 151 -28.76 14.05 -1.58
CA ILE A 151 -29.76 14.98 -2.09
C ILE A 151 -30.26 14.38 -3.40
N GLY A 152 -31.52 13.95 -3.42
CA GLY A 152 -32.23 13.64 -4.66
C GLY A 152 -33.43 12.71 -4.47
N GLY A 153 -34.64 13.27 -4.52
CA GLY A 153 -35.91 12.54 -4.61
C GLY A 153 -37.04 13.24 -3.88
#